data_AF-A0A1X7VGS3-F1
#
_entry.id   AF-A0A1X7VGS3-F1
#
_cell.length_a   1.000
_cell.length_b   1.000
_cell.length_c   1.000
_cell.angle_alpha   90.00
_cell.angle_beta   90.00
_cell.angle_gamma   90.00
#
_symmetry.space_group_name_H-M   'P 1'
#
loop_
_entity.id
_entity.type
_entity.pdbx_description
1 polymer ?
#
loop_
_entity_poly.entity_id
_entity_poly.type
_entity_poly.pdbx_seq_one_letter_code
_entity_poly.pdbx_strand_id
1 'polypeptide(L)'
;MAHEESRGVATSEETGSIIATEGKEREGGDGEKVLEGMSLLGGTEGGLENAISIFSGVRDSFLQEHQKKEAIRSVVQQLENTSCRLVTHFSLIHQTPHSKLAELCKSSEPLLKDVEQQLSSLSGIIPPNHYYKYHDHWKCVLQRVSFMISLKAFLESSVSGKTSEALVTRESVSATLGGFQLDLEDYLIGLLMLTKELSRLSVNSVILGDYNVPVQILSFVNELSSGFRLLNLKNDTLRRRFDSLKYDTKKVEEVVYDMKIRGLV
;
A
#
# COMPACT_ATOMS: atom_id res chain seq x y z
N MET A 1 42.95 -34.56 -39.57
CA MET A 1 43.98 -34.90 -38.55
C MET A 1 43.34 -34.59 -37.22
N ALA A 2 42.79 -35.62 -36.57
CA ALA A 2 43.57 -36.56 -35.75
C ALA A 2 43.93 -35.89 -34.44
N HIS A 3 43.68 -36.45 -33.26
CA HIS A 3 43.11 -37.71 -32.82
C HIS A 3 43.06 -37.49 -31.28
N GLU A 4 41.99 -37.84 -30.55
CA GLU A 4 41.90 -39.13 -29.83
C GLU A 4 42.83 -39.08 -28.57
N GLU A 5 42.45 -39.42 -27.34
CA GLU A 5 41.46 -40.39 -26.89
C GLU A 5 41.46 -40.54 -25.37
N SER A 6 40.36 -41.13 -24.86
CA SER A 6 40.28 -42.25 -23.90
C SER A 6 40.90 -42.10 -22.51
N ARG A 7 40.42 -42.73 -21.44
CA ARG A 7 39.50 -43.86 -21.11
C ARG A 7 39.42 -43.80 -19.57
N GLY A 8 38.52 -44.39 -18.80
CA GLY A 8 37.53 -45.47 -18.90
C GLY A 8 37.08 -45.71 -17.44
N VAL A 9 35.79 -45.90 -17.16
CA VAL A 9 35.11 -47.20 -16.96
C VAL A 9 35.49 -47.95 -15.67
N ALA A 10 34.45 -48.25 -14.85
CA ALA A 10 34.15 -49.47 -14.06
C ALA A 10 33.43 -49.08 -12.73
N THR A 11 32.13 -49.35 -12.51
CA THR A 11 31.51 -50.61 -11.95
C THR A 11 32.08 -50.98 -10.56
N SER A 12 31.34 -51.28 -9.49
CA SER A 12 30.09 -52.05 -9.37
C SER A 12 29.42 -51.92 -7.97
N GLU A 13 28.14 -52.36 -7.89
CA GLU A 13 27.50 -53.16 -6.81
C GLU A 13 27.27 -52.55 -5.41
N GLU A 14 26.03 -52.37 -4.95
CA GLU A 14 25.06 -53.34 -4.32
C GLU A 14 24.91 -52.93 -2.83
N THR A 15 23.79 -52.87 -2.12
CA THR A 15 22.56 -53.67 -1.94
C THR A 15 21.64 -52.81 -1.02
N GLY A 16 20.31 -52.92 -0.93
CA GLY A 16 19.35 -53.85 -1.51
C GLY A 16 17.90 -53.58 -1.05
N SER A 17 16.97 -54.35 -1.66
CA SER A 17 15.60 -54.75 -1.25
C SER A 17 14.57 -53.64 -0.94
N ILE A 18 13.49 -53.41 -1.71
CA ILE A 18 12.39 -54.31 -2.18
C ILE A 18 11.80 -55.09 -0.98
N ILE A 19 10.54 -54.95 -0.59
CA ILE A 19 9.38 -55.64 -1.18
C ILE A 19 8.08 -54.92 -0.77
N ALA A 20 7.19 -54.76 -1.76
CA ALA A 20 5.77 -54.53 -1.58
C ALA A 20 5.02 -55.88 -1.56
N THR A 21 4.11 -56.02 -0.61
CA THR A 21 2.95 -56.96 -0.56
C THR A 21 2.18 -56.57 0.72
N GLU A 22 0.88 -56.71 0.91
CA GLU A 22 -0.31 -56.99 0.13
C GLU A 22 -1.47 -56.61 1.09
N GLY A 23 -2.63 -56.27 0.54
CA GLY A 23 -3.84 -56.05 1.33
C GLY A 23 -4.31 -57.33 2.04
N LYS A 24 -4.79 -57.17 3.28
CA LYS A 24 -5.69 -58.14 3.90
C LYS A 24 -6.66 -57.43 4.83
N GLU A 25 -7.93 -57.55 4.50
CA GLU A 25 -9.10 -57.22 5.31
C GLU A 25 -8.95 -57.77 6.74
N ARG A 26 -9.27 -56.94 7.74
CA ARG A 26 -9.88 -57.41 8.99
C ARG A 26 -10.94 -56.42 9.45
N GLU A 27 -12.15 -56.95 9.45
CA GLU A 27 -13.35 -56.42 10.08
C GLU A 27 -13.14 -56.14 11.58
N GLY A 28 -13.92 -55.20 12.10
CA GLY A 28 -14.71 -55.43 13.31
C GLY A 28 -14.00 -55.27 14.65
N GLY A 29 -14.35 -54.19 15.34
CA GLY A 29 -14.50 -54.20 16.79
C GLY A 29 -13.30 -53.73 17.59
N ASP A 30 -13.08 -52.42 17.67
CA ASP A 30 -12.33 -51.81 18.76
C ASP A 30 -12.76 -50.35 19.08
N GLY A 31 -13.99 -49.99 18.69
CA GLY A 31 -14.60 -48.69 19.05
C GLY A 31 -15.35 -48.71 20.40
N GLU A 32 -15.61 -49.89 20.96
CA GLU A 32 -16.55 -50.05 22.09
C GLU A 32 -15.84 -50.36 23.43
N LYS A 33 -14.53 -50.62 23.44
CA LYS A 33 -13.78 -50.93 24.67
C LYS A 33 -12.99 -49.78 25.29
N VAL A 34 -12.99 -48.59 24.68
CA VAL A 34 -12.40 -47.39 25.32
C VAL A 34 -13.39 -46.73 26.29
N LEU A 35 -14.67 -47.13 26.29
CA LEU A 35 -15.72 -46.50 27.11
C LEU A 35 -16.04 -47.24 28.43
N GLU A 36 -15.59 -48.47 28.65
CA GLU A 36 -15.93 -49.23 29.88
C GLU A 36 -14.90 -49.12 31.02
N GLY A 37 -13.79 -48.40 30.82
CA GLY A 37 -12.70 -48.30 31.81
C GLY A 37 -12.60 -46.97 32.58
N MET A 38 -13.53 -46.03 32.42
CA MET A 38 -13.41 -44.67 32.97
C MET A 38 -14.53 -44.27 33.96
N SER A 39 -15.17 -45.23 34.61
CA SER A 39 -16.18 -44.99 35.66
C SER A 39 -15.59 -44.66 37.05
N LEU A 40 -14.41 -44.01 37.11
CA LEU A 40 -13.76 -43.61 38.37
C LEU A 40 -13.11 -42.21 38.38
N LEU A 41 -13.55 -41.27 37.52
CA LEU A 41 -13.21 -39.85 37.67
C LEU A 41 -14.41 -38.96 37.31
N GLY A 42 -15.40 -38.89 38.21
CA GLY A 42 -16.57 -38.00 38.11
C GLY A 42 -16.27 -36.49 38.17
N GLY A 43 -15.08 -36.06 37.75
CA GLY A 43 -14.64 -34.67 37.67
C GLY A 43 -13.94 -34.29 36.35
N THR A 44 -13.71 -35.24 35.42
CA THR A 44 -12.97 -34.98 34.17
C THR A 44 -13.85 -34.73 32.95
N GLU A 45 -15.06 -35.29 32.89
CA GLU A 45 -15.98 -35.12 31.74
C GLU A 45 -16.46 -33.66 31.60
N GLY A 46 -16.92 -33.03 32.69
CA GLY A 46 -17.33 -31.63 32.66
C GLY A 46 -16.20 -30.64 32.36
N GLY A 47 -14.95 -31.00 32.69
CA GLY A 47 -13.78 -30.21 32.36
C GLY A 47 -13.43 -30.26 30.87
N LEU A 48 -13.51 -31.44 30.26
CA LEU A 48 -13.28 -31.63 28.84
C LEU A 48 -14.39 -30.99 27.99
N GLU A 49 -15.65 -31.14 28.36
CA GLU A 49 -16.78 -30.51 27.67
C GLU A 49 -16.70 -28.97 27.71
N ASN A 50 -16.34 -28.40 28.87
CA ASN A 50 -16.14 -26.96 28.99
C ASN A 50 -14.96 -26.48 28.14
N ALA A 51 -13.84 -27.22 28.13
CA ALA A 51 -12.71 -26.90 27.26
C ALA A 51 -13.11 -26.97 25.77
N ILE A 52 -13.78 -28.03 25.33
CA ILE A 52 -14.25 -28.17 23.94
C ILE A 52 -15.17 -27.01 23.56
N SER A 53 -16.09 -26.61 24.43
CA SER A 53 -16.99 -25.46 24.22
C SER A 53 -16.21 -24.15 24.03
N ILE A 54 -15.27 -23.85 24.94
CA ILE A 54 -14.44 -22.64 24.88
C ILE A 54 -13.63 -22.62 23.57
N PHE A 55 -12.90 -23.70 23.27
CA PHE A 55 -12.04 -23.76 22.09
C PHE A 55 -12.84 -23.79 20.77
N SER A 56 -14.07 -24.33 20.78
CA SER A 56 -14.97 -24.22 19.63
C SER A 56 -15.42 -22.78 19.39
N GLY A 57 -15.78 -22.04 20.43
CA GLY A 57 -16.10 -20.61 20.31
C GLY A 57 -14.92 -19.75 19.83
N VAL A 58 -13.71 -20.07 20.30
CA VAL A 58 -12.47 -19.44 19.82
C VAL A 58 -12.21 -19.75 18.34
N ARG A 59 -12.38 -21.01 17.93
CA ARG A 59 -12.27 -21.42 16.52
C ARG A 59 -13.25 -20.65 15.64
N ASP A 60 -14.51 -20.55 16.05
CA ASP A 60 -15.54 -19.86 15.27
C ASP A 60 -15.24 -18.35 15.16
N SER A 61 -14.70 -17.75 16.22
CA SER A 61 -14.21 -16.36 16.21
C SER A 61 -13.05 -16.16 15.22
N PHE A 62 -12.10 -17.10 15.14
CA PHE A 62 -11.02 -17.06 14.16
C PHE A 62 -11.54 -17.19 12.72
N LEU A 63 -12.53 -18.06 12.48
CA LEU A 63 -13.15 -18.21 11.16
C LEU A 63 -13.84 -16.91 10.71
N GLN A 64 -14.60 -16.26 11.60
CA GLN A 64 -15.23 -14.96 11.31
C GLN A 64 -14.18 -13.87 11.05
N GLU A 65 -13.08 -13.84 11.82
CA GLU A 65 -11.99 -12.89 11.59
C GLU A 65 -11.31 -13.14 10.25
N HIS A 66 -11.10 -14.40 9.86
CA HIS A 66 -10.54 -14.76 8.58
C HIS A 66 -11.43 -14.32 7.41
N GLN A 67 -12.73 -14.61 7.47
CA GLN A 67 -13.70 -14.17 6.46
C GLN A 67 -13.73 -12.64 6.29
N LYS A 68 -13.64 -11.89 7.40
CA LYS A 68 -13.53 -10.42 7.36
C LYS A 68 -12.25 -9.96 6.67
N LYS A 69 -11.10 -10.57 6.98
CA LYS A 69 -9.82 -10.24 6.34
C LYS A 69 -9.87 -10.52 4.83
N GLU A 70 -10.50 -11.61 4.40
CA GLU A 70 -10.71 -11.90 2.98
C GLU A 70 -11.60 -10.84 2.30
N ALA A 71 -12.70 -10.45 2.93
CA ALA A 71 -13.58 -9.39 2.41
C ALA A 71 -12.82 -8.04 2.28
N ILE A 72 -12.03 -7.68 3.30
CA ILE A 72 -11.17 -6.49 3.29
C ILE A 72 -10.17 -6.57 2.12
N ARG A 73 -9.45 -7.70 1.97
CA ARG A 73 -8.48 -7.89 0.89
C ARG A 73 -9.12 -7.74 -0.49
N SER A 74 -10.32 -8.27 -0.68
CA SER A 74 -11.05 -8.14 -1.94
C SER A 74 -11.30 -6.67 -2.30
N VAL A 75 -11.79 -5.86 -1.36
CA VAL A 75 -12.02 -4.43 -1.59
C VAL A 75 -10.71 -3.66 -1.78
N VAL A 76 -9.69 -3.96 -0.98
CA VAL A 76 -8.35 -3.35 -1.11
C VAL A 76 -7.74 -3.65 -2.48
N GLN A 77 -7.89 -4.86 -3.01
CA GLN A 77 -7.38 -5.20 -4.34
C GLN A 77 -8.04 -4.35 -5.44
N GLN A 78 -9.35 -4.09 -5.32
CA GLN A 78 -10.05 -3.20 -6.24
C GLN A 78 -9.55 -1.76 -6.11
N LEU A 79 -9.34 -1.31 -4.87
CA LEU A 79 -8.79 0.01 -4.58
C LEU A 79 -7.37 0.19 -5.12
N GLU A 80 -6.52 -0.83 -5.01
CA GLU A 80 -5.18 -0.84 -5.60
C GLU A 80 -5.23 -0.73 -7.13
N ASN A 81 -6.14 -1.44 -7.78
CA ASN A 81 -6.32 -1.35 -9.23
C ASN A 81 -6.75 0.06 -9.65
N THR A 82 -7.72 0.66 -8.96
CA THR A 82 -8.13 2.05 -9.20
C THR A 82 -6.99 3.03 -8.93
N SER A 83 -6.22 2.81 -7.86
CA SER A 83 -5.04 3.63 -7.51
C SER A 83 -3.94 3.55 -8.58
N CYS A 84 -3.70 2.37 -9.15
CA CYS A 84 -2.78 2.22 -10.29
C CYS A 84 -3.28 2.99 -11.53
N ARG A 85 -4.59 2.96 -11.82
CA ARG A 85 -5.18 3.77 -12.90
C ARG A 85 -5.00 5.26 -12.65
N LEU A 86 -5.18 5.74 -11.41
CA LEU A 86 -4.93 7.13 -11.02
C LEU A 86 -3.46 7.52 -11.24
N VAL A 87 -2.50 6.68 -10.81
CA VAL A 87 -1.07 6.94 -11.04
C VAL A 87 -0.78 7.04 -12.53
N THR A 88 -1.29 6.11 -13.34
CA THR A 88 -1.13 6.16 -14.79
C THR A 88 -1.73 7.43 -15.39
N HIS A 89 -2.94 7.81 -14.96
CA HIS A 89 -3.62 9.02 -15.40
C HIS A 89 -2.79 10.29 -15.14
N PHE A 90 -2.34 10.46 -13.89
CA PHE A 90 -1.53 11.62 -13.52
C PHE A 90 -0.09 11.55 -14.02
N SER A 91 0.42 10.40 -14.45
CA SER A 91 1.74 10.34 -15.11
C SER A 91 1.80 11.17 -16.40
N LEU A 92 0.64 11.45 -17.01
CA LEU A 92 0.51 12.29 -18.20
C LEU A 92 0.90 13.75 -17.96
N ILE A 93 0.94 14.23 -16.71
CA ILE A 93 1.37 15.62 -16.38
C ILE A 93 2.76 15.94 -16.94
N HIS A 94 3.62 14.93 -17.07
CA HIS A 94 4.99 15.08 -17.56
C HIS A 94 5.10 15.32 -19.07
N GLN A 95 4.00 15.15 -19.81
CA GLN A 95 3.93 15.30 -21.26
C GLN A 95 2.81 16.27 -21.68
N THR A 96 2.01 16.75 -20.73
CA THR A 96 0.83 17.56 -20.99
C THR A 96 1.18 19.04 -20.84
N PRO A 97 0.91 19.89 -21.86
CA PRO A 97 1.09 21.33 -21.74
C PRO A 97 0.23 21.92 -20.61
N HIS A 98 0.71 23.01 -20.00
CA HIS A 98 0.04 23.67 -18.87
C HIS A 98 -1.45 23.96 -19.11
N SER A 99 -1.81 24.39 -20.33
CA SER A 99 -3.18 24.72 -20.72
C SER A 99 -4.17 23.56 -20.60
N LYS A 100 -3.70 22.31 -20.62
CA LYS A 100 -4.54 21.10 -20.53
C LYS A 100 -4.55 20.45 -19.15
N LEU A 101 -3.80 21.00 -18.18
CA LEU A 101 -3.74 20.43 -16.83
C LEU A 101 -5.08 20.47 -16.10
N ALA A 102 -5.90 21.51 -16.32
CA ALA A 102 -7.25 21.59 -15.76
C ALA A 102 -8.17 20.47 -16.29
N GLU A 103 -8.11 20.17 -17.58
CA GLU A 103 -8.87 19.07 -18.21
C GLU A 103 -8.39 17.71 -17.69
N LEU A 104 -7.09 17.55 -17.50
CA LEU A 104 -6.50 16.35 -16.91
C LEU A 104 -6.97 16.14 -15.46
N CYS A 105 -7.02 17.21 -14.65
CA CYS A 105 -7.53 17.14 -13.28
C CYS A 105 -9.01 16.76 -13.26
N LYS A 106 -9.83 17.39 -14.10
CA LYS A 106 -11.26 17.09 -14.21
C LYS A 106 -11.54 15.65 -14.66
N SER A 107 -10.77 15.14 -15.61
CA SER A 107 -10.91 13.75 -16.09
C SER A 107 -10.52 12.69 -15.06
N SER A 108 -9.87 13.07 -13.94
CA SER A 108 -9.59 12.16 -12.83
C SER A 108 -10.77 11.98 -11.86
N GLU A 109 -11.79 12.84 -11.90
CA GLU A 109 -12.94 12.81 -10.98
C GLU A 109 -13.69 11.46 -10.94
N PRO A 110 -13.92 10.76 -12.07
CA PRO A 110 -14.58 9.45 -12.03
C PRO A 110 -13.76 8.42 -11.25
N LEU A 111 -12.43 8.44 -11.37
CA LEU A 111 -11.54 7.53 -10.65
C LEU A 111 -11.54 7.83 -9.14
N LEU A 112 -11.58 9.11 -8.76
CA LEU A 112 -11.69 9.50 -7.35
C LEU A 112 -13.05 9.09 -6.76
N LYS A 113 -14.12 9.17 -7.54
CA LYS A 113 -15.44 8.68 -7.15
C LYS A 113 -15.47 7.15 -6.99
N ASP A 114 -14.80 6.41 -7.87
CA ASP A 114 -14.63 4.96 -7.71
C ASP A 114 -13.92 4.64 -6.38
N VAL A 115 -12.85 5.39 -6.05
CA VAL A 115 -12.14 5.26 -4.77
C VAL A 115 -13.05 5.54 -3.57
N GLU A 116 -13.83 6.62 -3.61
CA GLU A 116 -14.80 6.98 -2.58
C GLU A 116 -15.80 5.84 -2.32
N GLN A 117 -16.35 5.24 -3.39
CA GLN A 117 -17.29 4.12 -3.29
C GLN A 117 -16.64 2.85 -2.72
N GLN A 118 -15.40 2.56 -3.12
CA GLN A 118 -14.63 1.43 -2.61
C GLN A 118 -14.32 1.60 -1.12
N LEU A 119 -13.93 2.81 -0.69
CA LEU A 119 -13.69 3.12 0.73
C LEU A 119 -14.98 3.12 1.56
N SER A 120 -16.10 3.56 0.98
CA SER A 120 -17.41 3.44 1.61
C SER A 120 -17.78 1.98 1.85
N SER A 121 -17.55 1.11 0.86
CA SER A 121 -17.75 -0.34 0.99
C SER A 121 -16.84 -0.95 2.05
N LEU A 122 -15.57 -0.53 2.09
CA LEU A 122 -14.61 -0.96 3.11
C LEU A 122 -15.07 -0.55 4.52
N SER A 123 -15.57 0.68 4.69
CA SER A 123 -16.06 1.19 5.98
C SER A 123 -17.26 0.39 6.51
N GLY A 124 -18.11 -0.13 5.61
CA GLY A 124 -19.24 -0.99 5.98
C GLY A 124 -18.83 -2.38 6.50
N ILE A 125 -17.63 -2.86 6.14
CA ILE A 125 -17.09 -4.15 6.60
C ILE A 125 -16.42 -4.02 7.97
N ILE A 126 -15.83 -2.85 8.25
CA ILE A 126 -15.02 -2.63 9.45
C ILE A 126 -15.92 -2.22 10.62
N PRO A 127 -15.90 -2.96 11.75
CA PRO A 127 -16.65 -2.55 12.93
C PRO A 127 -16.14 -1.22 13.51
N PRO A 128 -16.97 -0.46 14.24
CA PRO A 128 -16.52 0.72 14.96
C PRO A 128 -15.29 0.39 15.85
N ASN A 129 -14.35 1.32 15.94
CA ASN A 129 -13.09 1.20 16.71
C ASN A 129 -12.12 0.11 16.24
N HIS A 130 -12.34 -0.53 15.09
CA HIS A 130 -11.42 -1.55 14.55
C HIS A 130 -10.52 -1.03 13.42
N TYR A 131 -10.48 0.28 13.19
CA TYR A 131 -9.65 0.92 12.16
C TYR A 131 -8.19 0.43 12.22
N TYR A 132 -7.54 0.61 13.37
CA TYR A 132 -6.13 0.25 13.55
C TYR A 132 -5.87 -1.26 13.57
N LYS A 133 -6.88 -2.10 13.84
CA LYS A 133 -6.72 -3.57 13.79
C LYS A 133 -6.45 -4.06 12.37
N TYR A 134 -7.04 -3.40 11.37
CA TYR A 134 -6.95 -3.82 9.97
C TYR A 134 -6.20 -2.82 9.08
N HIS A 135 -5.77 -1.69 9.62
CA HIS A 135 -5.11 -0.58 8.92
C HIS A 135 -4.00 -1.00 7.95
N ASP A 136 -3.15 -1.96 8.35
CA ASP A 136 -2.05 -2.46 7.51
C ASP A 136 -2.50 -3.00 6.14
N HIS A 137 -3.76 -3.43 6.01
CA HIS A 137 -4.28 -3.95 4.73
C HIS A 137 -4.39 -2.85 3.68
N TRP A 138 -4.74 -1.62 4.07
CA TRP A 138 -4.98 -0.51 3.13
C TRP A 138 -4.03 0.68 3.31
N LYS A 139 -3.14 0.64 4.30
CA LYS A 139 -2.13 1.67 4.60
C LYS A 139 -1.43 2.17 3.33
N CYS A 140 -0.84 1.25 2.55
CA CYS A 140 -0.07 1.58 1.35
C CYS A 140 -0.91 2.26 0.26
N VAL A 141 -2.15 1.80 0.05
CA VAL A 141 -3.02 2.35 -0.99
C VAL A 141 -3.59 3.70 -0.58
N LEU A 142 -3.91 3.91 0.72
CA LEU A 142 -4.33 5.23 1.22
C LEU A 142 -3.24 6.28 1.10
N GLN A 143 -1.98 5.95 1.43
CA GLN A 143 -0.85 6.85 1.22
C GLN A 143 -0.76 7.31 -0.24
N ARG A 144 -0.93 6.37 -1.18
CA ARG A 144 -0.88 6.64 -2.62
C ARG A 144 -2.05 7.52 -3.07
N VAL A 145 -3.28 7.21 -2.65
CA VAL A 145 -4.46 8.02 -3.01
C VAL A 145 -4.37 9.41 -2.38
N SER A 146 -3.94 9.53 -1.12
CA SER A 146 -3.70 10.83 -0.46
C SER A 146 -2.71 11.68 -1.25
N PHE A 147 -1.64 11.06 -1.74
CA PHE A 147 -0.70 11.70 -2.67
C PHE A 147 -1.40 12.18 -3.95
N MET A 148 -2.20 11.33 -4.62
CA MET A 148 -2.89 11.72 -5.86
C MET A 148 -3.85 12.91 -5.66
N ILE A 149 -4.60 12.92 -4.55
CA ILE A 149 -5.52 14.03 -4.22
C ILE A 149 -4.73 15.31 -3.97
N SER A 150 -3.62 15.24 -3.24
CA SER A 150 -2.76 16.39 -2.98
C SER A 150 -2.10 16.90 -4.28
N LEU A 151 -1.69 15.99 -5.17
CA LEU A 151 -1.17 16.33 -6.50
C LEU A 151 -2.22 17.04 -7.35
N LYS A 152 -3.45 16.51 -7.41
CA LYS A 152 -4.57 17.15 -8.12
C LYS A 152 -4.77 18.59 -7.66
N ALA A 153 -4.86 18.81 -6.35
CA ALA A 153 -5.05 20.14 -5.79
C ALA A 153 -3.89 21.10 -6.06
N PHE A 154 -2.65 20.60 -6.04
CA PHE A 154 -1.49 21.39 -6.45
C PHE A 154 -1.60 21.83 -7.91
N LEU A 155 -1.97 20.91 -8.82
CA LEU A 155 -2.11 21.21 -10.25
C LEU A 155 -3.23 22.24 -10.49
N GLU A 156 -4.38 22.10 -9.83
CA GLU A 156 -5.50 23.05 -9.93
C GLU A 156 -5.12 24.45 -9.41
N SER A 157 -4.35 24.49 -8.33
CA SER A 157 -3.82 25.75 -7.75
C SER A 157 -2.76 26.38 -8.63
N SER A 158 -1.89 25.57 -9.25
CA SER A 158 -0.84 26.00 -10.19
C SER A 158 -1.44 26.64 -11.44
N VAL A 159 -2.46 26.02 -12.02
CA VAL A 159 -3.21 26.57 -13.17
C VAL A 159 -3.89 27.89 -12.82
N SER A 160 -4.38 28.03 -11.59
CA SER A 160 -5.03 29.26 -11.10
C SER A 160 -4.05 30.35 -10.66
N GLY A 161 -2.73 30.07 -10.64
CA GLY A 161 -1.69 30.99 -10.15
C GLY A 161 -1.70 31.21 -8.63
N LYS A 162 -2.42 30.38 -7.86
CA LYS A 162 -2.61 30.52 -6.41
C LYS A 162 -1.90 29.43 -5.63
N THR A 163 -0.58 29.31 -5.81
CA THR A 163 0.19 28.20 -5.21
C THR A 163 0.15 28.19 -3.68
N SER A 164 -0.11 29.32 -3.01
CA SER A 164 -0.26 29.38 -1.55
C SER A 164 -1.43 28.56 -0.99
N GLU A 165 -2.42 28.22 -1.82
CA GLU A 165 -3.59 27.41 -1.46
C GLU A 165 -3.41 25.92 -1.83
N ALA A 166 -2.25 25.53 -2.38
CA ALA A 166 -2.02 24.19 -2.91
C ALA A 166 -1.90 23.11 -1.83
N LEU A 167 -1.61 23.47 -0.58
CA LEU A 167 -1.47 22.51 0.51
C LEU A 167 -2.84 22.10 1.06
N VAL A 168 -3.29 20.91 0.70
CA VAL A 168 -4.56 20.33 1.16
C VAL A 168 -4.41 19.77 2.57
N THR A 169 -5.35 20.07 3.47
CA THR A 169 -5.37 19.50 4.82
C THR A 169 -5.78 18.03 4.81
N ARG A 170 -5.39 17.28 5.86
CA ARG A 170 -5.78 15.87 6.02
C ARG A 170 -7.30 15.69 6.00
N GLU A 171 -8.03 16.63 6.59
CA GLU A 171 -9.49 16.64 6.65
C GLU A 171 -10.09 16.83 5.26
N SER A 172 -9.52 17.71 4.43
CA SER A 172 -9.98 17.90 3.05
C SER A 172 -9.68 16.68 2.17
N VAL A 173 -8.54 16.02 2.38
CA VAL A 173 -8.25 14.73 1.72
C VAL A 173 -9.28 13.69 2.15
N SER A 174 -9.50 13.53 3.46
CA SER A 174 -10.50 12.60 4.00
C SER A 174 -11.92 12.88 3.48
N ALA A 175 -12.31 14.15 3.33
CA ALA A 175 -13.58 14.52 2.73
C ALA A 175 -13.72 14.04 1.27
N THR A 176 -12.64 14.13 0.48
CA THR A 176 -12.60 13.59 -0.90
C THR A 176 -12.67 12.06 -0.92
N LEU A 177 -12.25 11.41 0.16
CA LEU A 177 -12.35 9.96 0.38
C LEU A 177 -13.70 9.53 0.97
N GLY A 178 -14.74 10.38 0.89
CA GLY A 178 -16.07 10.07 1.44
C GLY A 178 -16.13 10.11 2.98
N GLY A 179 -15.21 10.85 3.60
CA GLY A 179 -15.09 10.91 5.07
C GLY A 179 -14.38 9.71 5.68
N PHE A 180 -13.75 8.85 4.87
CA PHE A 180 -12.97 7.73 5.38
C PHE A 180 -11.82 8.24 6.26
N GLN A 181 -11.62 7.62 7.43
CA GLN A 181 -10.57 8.02 8.37
C GLN A 181 -9.19 7.89 7.72
N LEU A 182 -8.47 9.01 7.66
CA LEU A 182 -7.10 9.07 7.18
C LEU A 182 -6.14 9.26 8.36
N ASP A 183 -5.24 8.30 8.55
CA ASP A 183 -4.22 8.40 9.57
C ASP A 183 -3.24 9.54 9.26
N LEU A 184 -2.74 10.20 10.32
CA LEU A 184 -1.83 11.34 10.17
C LEU A 184 -0.51 10.91 9.51
N GLU A 185 0.03 9.74 9.86
CA GLU A 185 1.28 9.25 9.28
C GLU A 185 1.10 8.99 7.77
N ASP A 186 -0.05 8.43 7.38
CA ASP A 186 -0.33 8.13 5.97
C ASP A 186 -0.47 9.39 5.12
N TYR A 187 -1.13 10.42 5.66
CA TYR A 187 -1.21 11.73 5.02
C TYR A 187 0.17 12.35 4.83
N LEU A 188 1.02 12.35 5.87
CA LEU A 188 2.38 12.89 5.81
C LEU A 188 3.25 12.10 4.81
N ILE A 189 3.14 10.77 4.78
CA ILE A 189 3.83 9.96 3.76
C ILE A 189 3.34 10.29 2.35
N GLY A 190 2.03 10.53 2.17
CA GLY A 190 1.46 10.99 0.90
C GLY A 190 2.04 12.33 0.43
N LEU A 191 2.23 13.29 1.34
CA LEU A 191 2.90 14.56 1.01
C LEU A 191 4.37 14.37 0.62
N LEU A 192 5.10 13.44 1.25
CA LEU A 192 6.48 13.13 0.86
C LEU A 192 6.56 12.41 -0.51
N MET A 193 5.50 11.71 -0.90
CA MET A 193 5.39 11.17 -2.27
C MET A 193 5.10 12.29 -3.27
N LEU A 194 4.30 13.29 -2.89
CA LEU A 194 4.04 14.48 -3.70
C LEU A 194 5.32 15.22 -4.06
N THR A 195 6.18 15.51 -3.08
CA THR A 195 7.43 16.26 -3.32
C THR A 195 8.35 15.57 -4.32
N LYS A 196 8.40 14.24 -4.31
CA LYS A 196 9.15 13.45 -5.29
C LYS A 196 8.61 13.60 -6.70
N GLU A 197 7.29 13.52 -6.85
CA GLU A 197 6.65 13.66 -8.15
C GLU A 197 6.79 15.10 -8.68
N LEU A 198 6.68 16.10 -7.81
CA LEU A 198 6.89 17.51 -8.17
C LEU A 198 8.34 17.78 -8.59
N SER A 199 9.33 17.15 -7.95
CA SER A 199 10.73 17.25 -8.39
C SER A 199 10.94 16.74 -9.81
N ARG A 200 10.23 15.66 -10.19
CA ARG A 200 10.21 15.17 -11.57
C ARG A 200 9.47 16.12 -12.50
N LEU A 201 8.30 16.61 -12.09
CA LEU A 201 7.49 17.55 -12.87
C LEU A 201 8.26 18.84 -13.17
N SER A 202 9.01 19.37 -12.21
CA SER A 202 9.82 20.58 -12.36
C SER A 202 10.82 20.48 -13.51
N VAL A 203 11.44 19.32 -13.72
CA VAL A 203 12.35 19.12 -14.86
C VAL A 203 11.57 19.05 -16.15
N ASN A 204 10.47 18.29 -16.17
CA ASN A 204 9.67 18.07 -17.37
C ASN A 204 8.93 19.33 -17.83
N SER A 205 8.52 20.21 -16.91
CA SER A 205 7.89 21.47 -17.28
C SER A 205 8.86 22.39 -18.02
N VAL A 206 10.14 22.44 -17.61
CA VAL A 206 11.19 23.18 -18.33
C VAL A 206 11.40 22.61 -19.73
N ILE A 207 11.40 21.28 -19.88
CA ILE A 207 11.48 20.62 -21.19
C ILE A 207 10.31 21.00 -22.09
N LEU A 208 9.10 21.15 -21.51
CA LEU A 208 7.90 21.60 -22.21
C LEU A 208 7.82 23.13 -22.41
N GLY A 209 8.83 23.89 -21.97
CA GLY A 209 8.89 25.34 -22.11
C GLY A 209 8.09 26.13 -21.08
N ASP A 210 7.59 25.49 -20.02
CA ASP A 210 6.93 26.16 -18.90
C ASP A 210 7.94 26.45 -17.78
N TYR A 211 8.31 27.72 -17.68
CA TYR A 211 9.26 28.25 -16.70
C TYR A 211 8.59 28.76 -15.40
N ASN A 212 7.27 28.84 -15.34
CA ASN A 212 6.57 29.30 -14.14
C ASN A 212 6.36 28.14 -13.16
N VAL A 213 6.04 26.95 -13.66
CA VAL A 213 5.79 25.76 -12.84
C VAL A 213 6.98 25.40 -11.92
N PRO A 214 8.25 25.39 -12.36
CA PRO A 214 9.40 25.13 -11.47
C PRO A 214 9.50 26.10 -10.30
N VAL A 215 9.21 27.38 -10.52
CA VAL A 215 9.25 28.42 -9.48
C VAL A 215 8.15 28.19 -8.44
N GLN A 216 6.94 27.84 -8.89
CA GLN A 216 5.82 27.48 -8.02
C GLN A 216 6.14 26.22 -7.20
N ILE A 217 6.70 25.18 -7.85
CA ILE A 217 7.11 23.95 -7.18
C ILE A 217 8.18 24.24 -6.12
N LEU A 218 9.17 25.10 -6.41
CA LEU A 218 10.21 25.45 -5.45
C LEU A 218 9.64 26.10 -4.19
N SER A 219 8.72 27.06 -4.33
CA SER A 219 8.06 27.70 -3.18
C SER A 219 7.35 26.65 -2.33
N PHE A 220 6.51 25.83 -2.98
CA PHE A 220 5.70 24.82 -2.31
C PHE A 220 6.54 23.75 -1.59
N VAL A 221 7.61 23.25 -2.22
CA VAL A 221 8.51 22.26 -1.61
C VAL A 221 9.26 22.85 -0.42
N ASN A 222 9.66 24.12 -0.47
CA ASN A 222 10.31 24.81 0.64
C ASN A 222 9.37 25.06 1.83
N GLU A 223 8.12 25.40 1.55
CA GLU A 223 7.06 25.53 2.56
C GLU A 223 6.81 24.18 3.25
N LEU A 224 6.63 23.10 2.47
CA LEU A 224 6.49 21.74 3.00
C LEU A 224 7.71 21.33 3.83
N SER A 225 8.92 21.53 3.30
CA SER A 225 10.18 21.21 3.98
C SER A 225 10.30 21.93 5.32
N SER A 226 9.84 23.18 5.39
CA SER A 226 9.76 23.96 6.63
C SER A 226 8.71 23.42 7.60
N GLY A 227 7.53 23.03 7.10
CA GLY A 227 6.49 22.39 7.88
C GLY A 227 6.96 21.08 8.51
N PHE A 228 7.62 20.20 7.74
CA PHE A 228 8.16 18.95 8.27
C PHE A 228 9.29 19.17 9.30
N ARG A 229 10.07 20.25 9.19
CA ARG A 229 11.09 20.59 10.20
C ARG A 229 10.50 20.94 11.57
N LEU A 230 9.25 21.42 11.62
CA LEU A 230 8.55 21.66 12.89
C LEU A 230 8.18 20.36 13.60
N LEU A 231 8.11 19.25 12.86
CA LEU A 231 7.78 17.94 13.41
C LEU A 231 9.04 17.32 14.01
N ASN A 232 9.04 17.12 15.33
CA ASN A 232 10.09 16.39 16.03
C ASN A 232 9.92 14.87 15.83
N LEU A 233 10.12 14.42 14.59
CA LEU A 233 9.94 13.02 14.19
C LEU A 233 10.98 12.12 14.85
N LYS A 234 10.52 11.01 15.45
CA LYS A 234 11.39 9.95 15.98
C LYS A 234 11.97 9.11 14.84
N ASN A 235 12.98 8.28 15.11
CA ASN A 235 13.63 7.42 14.10
C ASN A 235 12.73 6.28 13.60
N ASP A 236 11.77 6.59 12.75
CA ASP A 236 10.80 5.67 12.17
C ASP A 236 10.80 5.73 10.63
N THR A 237 9.84 5.03 10.00
CA THR A 237 9.71 5.00 8.53
C THR A 237 9.39 6.39 7.95
N LEU A 238 8.62 7.21 8.65
CA LEU A 238 8.31 8.58 8.22
C LEU A 238 9.56 9.45 8.23
N ARG A 239 10.39 9.36 9.28
CA ARG A 239 11.68 10.06 9.37
C ARG A 239 12.62 9.71 8.22
N ARG A 240 12.78 8.42 7.91
CA ARG A 240 13.62 7.97 6.78
C ARG A 240 13.15 8.55 5.44
N ARG A 241 11.83 8.63 5.23
CA ARG A 241 11.27 9.24 4.02
C ARG A 241 11.48 10.75 4.01
N PHE A 242 11.30 11.43 5.15
CA PHE A 242 11.56 12.86 5.28
C PHE A 242 13.03 13.20 5.03
N ASP A 243 13.98 12.39 5.50
CA ASP A 243 15.42 12.62 5.25
C ASP A 243 15.76 12.58 3.75
N SER A 244 14.92 11.95 2.93
CA SER A 244 15.07 11.95 1.47
C SER A 244 14.59 13.25 0.81
N LEU A 245 13.73 14.03 1.47
CA LEU A 245 13.15 15.27 0.94
C LEU A 245 14.21 16.32 0.56
N LYS A 246 15.34 16.33 1.27
CA LYS A 246 16.46 17.25 0.99
C LYS A 246 17.01 17.07 -0.43
N TYR A 247 16.98 15.85 -0.97
CA TYR A 247 17.44 15.57 -2.33
C TYR A 247 16.45 16.09 -3.36
N ASP A 248 15.14 15.90 -3.11
CA ASP A 248 14.09 16.42 -3.99
C ASP A 248 14.10 17.95 -4.01
N THR A 249 14.27 18.58 -2.84
CA THR A 249 14.37 20.03 -2.67
C THR A 249 15.57 20.58 -3.44
N LYS A 250 16.77 20.02 -3.21
CA LYS A 250 17.99 20.44 -3.90
C LYS A 250 17.87 20.31 -5.41
N LYS A 251 17.24 19.24 -5.90
CA LYS A 251 17.02 19.05 -7.33
C LYS A 251 16.13 20.13 -7.95
N VAL A 252 15.06 20.54 -7.26
CA VAL A 252 14.20 21.64 -7.73
C VAL A 252 14.94 22.99 -7.66
N GLU A 253 15.72 23.22 -6.62
CA GLU A 253 16.57 24.42 -6.49
C GLU A 253 17.57 24.53 -7.65
N GLU A 254 18.24 23.43 -8.00
CA GLU A 254 19.16 23.38 -9.13
C GLU A 254 18.47 23.71 -10.45
N VAL A 255 17.25 23.19 -10.69
CA VAL A 255 16.46 23.53 -11.89
C VAL A 255 16.16 25.02 -11.96
N VAL A 256 15.68 25.63 -10.88
CA VAL A 256 15.34 27.06 -10.86
C VAL A 256 16.60 27.93 -10.95
N TYR A 257 17.70 27.52 -10.31
CA TYR A 257 19.00 28.18 -10.44
C TYR A 257 19.46 28.21 -11.90
N ASP A 258 19.39 27.07 -12.57
CA ASP A 258 19.74 26.89 -13.97
C ASP A 258 18.90 27.77 -14.91
N MET A 259 17.64 28.02 -14.57
CA MET A 259 16.76 28.92 -15.31
C MET A 259 17.13 30.39 -15.09
N LYS A 260 17.42 30.78 -13.83
CA LYS A 260 17.83 32.14 -13.47
C LYS A 260 19.13 32.56 -14.13
N ILE A 261 20.16 31.70 -14.13
CA ILE A 261 21.45 32.05 -14.76
C ILE A 261 21.32 32.22 -16.29
N ARG A 262 20.30 31.60 -16.90
CA ARG A 262 20.00 31.72 -18.34
C ARG A 262 19.03 32.86 -18.66
N GLY A 263 18.53 33.59 -17.66
CA GLY A 263 17.59 34.69 -17.82
C GLY A 263 16.21 34.26 -18.29
N LEU A 264 15.79 33.03 -17.97
CA LEU A 264 14.47 32.49 -18.33
C LEU A 264 13.38 32.88 -17.31
N VAL A 265 13.78 33.26 -16.10
CA VAL A 265 12.97 33.76 -14.98
C VAL A 265 13.73 34.79 -14.15
#